data_AF-A0A641MCR4-F1
#
_entry.id   AF-A0A641MCR4-F1
#
_cell.length_a   1.000
_cell.length_b   1.000
_cell.length_c   1.000
_cell.angle_alpha   90.00
_cell.angle_beta   90.00
_cell.angle_gamma   90.00
#
_symmetry.space_group_name_H-M   'P 1'
#
loop_
_entity.id
_entity.type
_entity.pdbx_description
1 polymer ?
#
loop_
_entity_poly.entity_id
_entity_poly.type
_entity_poly.pdbx_seq_one_letter_code
_entity_poly.pdbx_strand_id
1 'polypeptide(L)'
;APFTPSKQQNNIYDPNELIRRRQRAQQEIEEATAIMREIEECYSIASSLTKNGFPSQANIPGTEYFRSAYQEISDMLHDSITLNLKRAIFLIKNAFLNNQLNFNDFQKSISEKVDYCKWRMSELKLNPHDGLVQNMAIFSLLTDTLNVRQLGNIKENITGSL
;
A
#
# COMPACT_ATOMS: atom_id res chain seq x y z
N ALA A 1 77.41 10.78 -33.16
CA ALA A 1 76.37 9.77 -32.85
C ALA A 1 75.12 10.50 -32.38
N PRO A 2 73.90 10.06 -32.75
CA PRO A 2 72.77 10.94 -32.99
C PRO A 2 71.81 11.13 -31.81
N PHE A 3 71.07 12.24 -31.88
CA PHE A 3 69.99 12.67 -31.01
C PHE A 3 68.92 11.58 -30.81
N THR A 4 68.53 11.32 -29.56
CA THR A 4 67.34 10.53 -29.22
C THR A 4 66.09 11.41 -29.41
N PRO A 5 65.14 11.04 -30.29
CA PRO A 5 63.90 11.80 -30.40
C PRO A 5 63.03 11.52 -29.18
N SER A 6 62.62 12.59 -28.48
CA SER A 6 61.55 12.56 -27.49
C SER A 6 60.29 11.94 -28.12
N LYS A 7 59.71 10.93 -27.46
CA LYS A 7 58.45 10.32 -27.87
C LYS A 7 57.38 11.41 -28.01
N GLN A 8 57.03 11.74 -29.24
CA GLN A 8 55.86 12.56 -29.54
C GLN A 8 54.63 11.81 -29.03
N GLN A 9 53.95 12.41 -28.07
CA GLN A 9 52.67 11.93 -27.56
C GLN A 9 51.65 12.19 -28.67
N ASN A 10 51.48 11.23 -29.58
CA ASN A 10 50.50 11.27 -30.65
C ASN A 10 49.10 11.32 -30.02
N ASN A 11 48.57 12.53 -29.87
CA ASN A 11 47.19 12.75 -29.48
C ASN A 11 46.34 12.47 -30.73
N ILE A 12 45.99 11.19 -30.92
CA ILE A 12 45.10 10.76 -32.00
C ILE A 12 43.72 11.35 -31.69
N TYR A 13 43.37 12.42 -32.38
CA TYR A 13 42.03 12.98 -32.36
C TYR A 13 41.08 11.96 -32.99
N ASP A 14 40.30 11.24 -32.18
CA ASP A 14 39.18 10.41 -32.62
C ASP A 14 37.88 11.23 -32.51
N PRO A 15 37.31 11.71 -33.62
CA PRO A 15 36.07 12.49 -33.62
C PRO A 15 34.90 11.73 -32.95
N ASN A 16 34.88 10.39 -33.03
CA ASN A 16 33.81 9.59 -32.46
C ASN A 16 33.88 9.51 -30.92
N GLU A 17 35.08 9.58 -30.36
CA GLU A 17 35.28 9.65 -28.91
C GLU A 17 34.79 10.99 -28.35
N LEU A 18 35.02 12.09 -29.06
CA LEU A 18 34.50 13.40 -28.67
C LEU A 18 32.97 13.46 -28.71
N ILE A 19 32.35 12.85 -29.72
CA ILE A 19 30.89 12.73 -29.81
C ILE A 19 30.34 11.93 -28.63
N ARG A 20 30.94 10.76 -28.32
CA ARG A 20 30.52 9.94 -27.16
C ARG A 20 30.69 10.66 -25.82
N ARG A 21 31.75 11.45 -25.66
CA ARG A 21 31.95 12.27 -24.44
C ARG A 21 30.89 13.35 -24.31
N ARG A 22 30.55 14.04 -25.39
CA ARG A 22 29.47 15.04 -25.39
C ARG A 22 28.12 14.41 -25.07
N GLN A 23 27.82 13.24 -25.64
CA GLN A 23 26.58 12.51 -25.36
C GLN A 23 26.48 12.10 -23.89
N ARG A 24 27.57 11.56 -23.30
CA ARG A 24 27.59 11.22 -21.86
C ARG A 24 27.42 12.44 -20.97
N ALA A 25 28.16 13.52 -21.25
CA ALA A 25 28.03 14.76 -20.48
C ALA A 25 26.61 15.34 -20.58
N GLN A 26 25.97 15.26 -21.75
CA GLN A 26 24.59 15.70 -21.92
C GLN A 26 23.61 14.84 -21.09
N GLN A 27 23.77 13.52 -21.09
CA GLN A 27 22.97 12.61 -20.28
C GLN A 27 23.15 12.88 -18.77
N GLU A 28 24.40 13.07 -18.32
CA GLU A 28 24.70 13.40 -16.92
C GLU A 28 24.05 14.73 -16.50
N ILE A 29 24.04 15.74 -17.37
CA ILE A 29 23.37 17.03 -17.12
C ILE A 29 21.86 16.85 -17.05
N GLU A 30 21.27 16.07 -17.96
CA GLU A 30 19.82 15.80 -17.98
C GLU A 30 19.37 15.06 -16.73
N GLU A 31 20.11 14.03 -16.32
CA GLU A 31 19.87 13.28 -15.08
C GLU A 31 19.99 14.18 -13.85
N ALA A 32 21.07 14.96 -13.75
CA ALA A 32 21.25 15.90 -12.65
C ALA A 32 20.14 16.96 -12.59
N THR A 33 19.70 17.46 -13.76
CA THR A 33 18.60 18.43 -13.85
C THR A 33 17.27 17.82 -13.42
N ALA A 34 16.99 16.58 -13.81
CA ALA A 34 15.79 15.86 -13.38
C ALA A 34 15.75 15.66 -11.86
N ILE A 35 16.88 15.26 -11.27
CA ILE A 35 17.03 15.12 -9.81
C ILE A 35 16.83 16.46 -9.11
N MET A 36 17.47 17.53 -9.61
CA MET A 36 17.30 18.87 -9.03
C MET A 36 15.84 19.34 -9.05
N ARG A 37 15.12 19.07 -10.15
CA ARG A 37 13.69 19.39 -10.26
C ARG A 37 12.85 18.63 -9.24
N GLU A 38 13.11 17.34 -9.06
CA GLU A 38 12.40 16.52 -8.05
C GLU A 38 12.67 17.03 -6.63
N ILE A 39 13.92 17.37 -6.32
CA ILE A 39 14.30 17.96 -5.03
C ILE A 39 13.54 19.28 -4.80
N GLU A 40 13.52 20.18 -5.79
CA GLU A 40 12.81 21.46 -5.70
C GLU A 40 11.30 21.26 -5.50
N GLU A 41 10.69 20.31 -6.21
CA GLU A 41 9.29 19.96 -6.05
C GLU A 41 8.99 19.44 -4.64
N CYS A 42 9.81 18.53 -4.10
CA CYS A 42 9.70 18.04 -2.73
C CYS A 42 9.80 19.18 -1.70
N TYR A 43 10.77 20.09 -1.86
CA TYR A 43 10.91 21.25 -0.98
C TYR A 43 9.71 22.20 -1.07
N SER A 44 9.19 22.44 -2.27
CA SER A 44 8.02 23.26 -2.50
C SER A 44 6.78 22.69 -1.81
N ILE A 45 6.55 21.38 -1.98
CA ILE A 45 5.45 20.65 -1.32
C ILE A 45 5.61 20.72 0.20
N ALA A 46 6.78 20.39 0.74
CA ALA A 46 7.02 20.39 2.18
C ALA A 46 6.84 21.80 2.78
N SER A 47 7.35 22.83 2.10
CA SER A 47 7.18 24.23 2.51
C SER A 47 5.71 24.66 2.52
N SER A 48 4.95 24.26 1.50
CA SER A 48 3.50 24.53 1.43
C SER A 48 2.74 23.84 2.56
N LEU A 49 3.00 22.54 2.79
CA LEU A 49 2.36 21.76 3.86
C LEU A 49 2.70 22.30 5.25
N THR A 50 3.92 22.75 5.48
CA THR A 50 4.34 23.31 6.78
C THR A 50 3.69 24.66 7.05
N LYS A 51 3.50 25.49 6.02
CA LYS A 51 2.91 26.84 6.17
C LYS A 51 1.38 26.81 6.21
N ASN A 52 0.79 26.01 5.33
CA ASN A 52 -0.66 26.05 5.05
C ASN A 52 -1.41 24.83 5.61
N GLY A 53 -0.69 23.84 6.15
CA GLY A 53 -1.25 22.56 6.56
C GLY A 53 -1.60 21.67 5.36
N PHE A 54 -2.23 20.54 5.65
CA PHE A 54 -2.76 19.66 4.60
C PHE A 54 -4.04 20.27 4.01
N PRO A 55 -4.23 20.22 2.68
CA PRO A 55 -5.46 20.69 2.06
C PRO A 55 -6.65 19.84 2.54
N SER A 56 -7.75 20.47 2.97
CA SER A 56 -8.83 19.77 3.69
C SER A 56 -9.59 18.70 2.88
N GLN A 57 -9.49 18.75 1.55
CA GLN A 57 -10.23 17.92 0.60
C GLN A 57 -11.78 17.99 0.75
N ALA A 58 -12.34 18.97 1.49
CA ALA A 58 -13.78 19.01 1.83
C ALA A 58 -14.74 18.99 0.64
N ASN A 59 -14.31 19.54 -0.48
CA ASN A 59 -15.16 19.71 -1.66
C ASN A 59 -15.02 18.53 -2.63
N ILE A 60 -14.25 17.50 -2.27
CA ILE A 60 -14.07 16.31 -3.09
C ILE A 60 -15.14 15.28 -2.71
N PRO A 61 -16.00 14.85 -3.65
CA PRO A 61 -16.98 13.81 -3.40
C PRO A 61 -16.35 12.53 -2.86
N GLY A 62 -16.99 11.91 -1.89
CA GLY A 62 -16.52 10.73 -1.19
C GLY A 62 -15.68 11.00 0.05
N THR A 63 -15.13 12.21 0.21
CA THR A 63 -14.36 12.56 1.42
C THR A 63 -15.24 12.72 2.66
N GLU A 64 -16.53 13.01 2.47
CA GLU A 64 -17.54 13.06 3.53
C GLU A 64 -17.70 11.73 4.28
N TYR A 65 -17.44 10.60 3.61
CA TYR A 65 -17.54 9.28 4.24
C TYR A 65 -16.42 9.09 5.26
N PHE A 66 -15.20 9.53 4.94
CA PHE A 66 -14.07 9.48 5.87
C PHE A 66 -14.26 10.43 7.06
N ARG A 67 -14.85 11.61 6.83
CA ARG A 67 -15.19 12.55 7.92
C ARG A 67 -16.23 11.97 8.87
N SER A 68 -17.25 11.32 8.32
CA SER A 68 -18.29 10.64 9.10
C SER A 68 -17.71 9.48 9.91
N ALA A 69 -16.85 8.66 9.30
CA ALA A 69 -16.14 7.58 9.97
C ALA A 69 -15.22 8.11 11.08
N TYR A 70 -14.46 9.18 10.81
CA TYR A 70 -13.62 9.84 11.80
C TYR A 70 -14.42 10.33 13.00
N GLN A 71 -15.56 10.98 12.78
CA GLN A 71 -16.40 11.49 13.86
C GLN A 71 -16.86 10.36 14.77
N GLU A 72 -17.42 9.27 14.22
CA GLU A 72 -17.92 8.16 15.03
C GLU A 72 -16.77 7.44 15.78
N ILE A 73 -15.59 7.28 15.15
CA ILE A 73 -14.42 6.71 15.83
C ILE A 73 -13.91 7.66 16.94
N SER A 74 -13.90 8.96 16.69
CA SER A 74 -13.53 9.97 17.69
C SER A 74 -14.49 9.91 18.88
N ASP A 75 -15.80 9.79 18.62
CA ASP A 75 -16.81 9.64 19.67
C ASP A 75 -16.61 8.35 20.48
N MET A 76 -16.17 7.24 19.85
CA MET A 76 -15.79 6.01 20.56
C MET A 76 -14.54 6.19 21.46
N LEU A 77 -13.58 7.01 21.04
CA LEU A 77 -12.33 7.24 21.77
C LEU A 77 -12.48 8.26 22.90
N HIS A 78 -13.49 9.13 22.82
CA HIS A 78 -13.82 10.12 23.85
C HIS A 78 -14.92 9.64 24.81
N ASP A 79 -15.24 8.34 24.79
CA ASP A 79 -16.29 7.71 25.62
C ASP A 79 -17.70 8.30 25.43
N SER A 80 -17.94 9.05 24.35
CA SER A 80 -19.26 9.54 23.96
C SER A 80 -20.17 8.39 23.50
N ILE A 81 -19.58 7.36 22.90
CA ILE A 81 -20.23 6.09 22.56
C ILE A 81 -19.32 4.92 22.92
N THR A 82 -19.90 3.73 23.12
CA THR A 82 -19.14 2.53 23.51
C THR A 82 -18.12 2.14 22.44
N LEU A 83 -16.87 1.95 22.86
CA LEU A 83 -15.79 1.47 21.99
C LEU A 83 -16.13 0.11 21.36
N ASN A 84 -16.10 0.05 20.03
CA ASN A 84 -16.36 -1.17 19.27
C ASN A 84 -15.40 -1.28 18.08
N LEU A 85 -14.36 -2.12 18.23
CA LEU A 85 -13.34 -2.32 17.20
C LEU A 85 -13.93 -2.83 15.87
N LYS A 86 -14.93 -3.73 15.93
CA LYS A 86 -15.58 -4.25 14.71
C LYS A 86 -16.26 -3.13 13.93
N ARG A 87 -16.97 -2.24 14.64
CA ARG A 87 -17.62 -1.06 14.05
C ARG A 87 -16.60 -0.07 13.49
N ALA A 88 -15.51 0.19 14.22
CA ALA A 88 -14.43 1.06 13.74
C ALA A 88 -13.80 0.55 12.42
N ILE A 89 -13.50 -0.75 12.34
CA ILE A 89 -12.97 -1.36 11.11
C ILE A 89 -14.00 -1.26 9.98
N PHE A 90 -15.28 -1.53 10.27
CA PHE A 90 -16.35 -1.39 9.29
C PHE A 90 -16.42 0.04 8.74
N LEU A 91 -16.39 1.06 9.60
CA LEU A 91 -16.49 2.47 9.20
C LEU A 91 -15.40 2.87 8.21
N ILE A 92 -14.15 2.48 8.49
CA ILE A 92 -13.02 2.76 7.63
C ILE A 92 -13.19 2.07 6.27
N LYS A 93 -13.55 0.78 6.27
CA LYS A 93 -13.75 0.01 5.04
C LYS A 93 -14.94 0.53 4.23
N ASN A 94 -16.03 0.89 4.90
CA ASN A 94 -17.22 1.43 4.27
C ASN A 94 -16.94 2.79 3.63
N ALA A 95 -16.18 3.66 4.31
CA ALA A 95 -15.77 4.94 3.76
C ALA A 95 -14.90 4.78 2.50
N PHE A 96 -13.97 3.82 2.51
CA PHE A 96 -13.17 3.48 1.32
C PHE A 96 -14.02 2.98 0.14
N LEU A 97 -15.11 2.27 0.44
CA LEU A 97 -16.06 1.75 -0.56
C LEU A 97 -17.28 2.67 -0.76
N ASN A 98 -17.11 3.98 -0.60
CA ASN A 98 -18.13 4.99 -0.87
C ASN A 98 -19.46 4.78 -0.12
N ASN A 99 -19.38 4.31 1.12
CA ASN A 99 -20.52 4.00 1.99
C ASN A 99 -21.52 2.95 1.45
N GLN A 100 -21.07 2.03 0.59
CA GLN A 100 -21.94 1.04 -0.04
C GLN A 100 -22.10 -0.27 0.75
N LEU A 101 -21.37 -0.46 1.86
CA LEU A 101 -21.44 -1.69 2.65
C LEU A 101 -22.62 -1.69 3.62
N ASN A 102 -23.18 -2.89 3.80
CA ASN A 102 -24.11 -3.17 4.88
C ASN A 102 -23.36 -3.75 6.10
N PHE A 103 -23.63 -3.22 7.29
CA PHE A 103 -22.95 -3.67 8.52
C PHE A 103 -23.29 -5.11 8.90
N ASN A 104 -24.53 -5.56 8.67
CA ASN A 104 -24.95 -6.92 8.99
C ASN A 104 -24.26 -7.94 8.08
N ASP A 105 -24.12 -7.62 6.79
CA ASP A 105 -23.41 -8.47 5.83
C ASP A 105 -21.92 -8.54 6.17
N PHE A 106 -21.31 -7.42 6.55
CA PHE A 106 -19.94 -7.38 7.05
C PHE A 106 -19.75 -8.27 8.28
N GLN A 107 -20.67 -8.16 9.26
CA GLN A 107 -20.63 -9.00 10.45
C GLN A 107 -20.82 -10.48 10.13
N LYS A 108 -21.74 -10.81 9.21
CA LYS A 108 -21.97 -12.18 8.74
C LYS A 108 -20.71 -12.75 8.10
N SER A 109 -20.04 -11.98 7.24
CA SER A 109 -18.78 -12.40 6.61
C SER A 109 -17.67 -12.70 7.63
N ILE A 110 -17.58 -11.93 8.72
CA ILE A 110 -16.63 -12.23 9.81
C ILE A 110 -17.02 -13.53 10.51
N SER A 111 -18.30 -13.75 10.81
CA SER A 111 -18.77 -14.98 11.45
C SER A 111 -18.46 -16.22 10.59
N GLU A 112 -18.69 -16.14 9.28
CA GLU A 112 -18.38 -17.22 8.34
C GLU A 112 -16.88 -17.58 8.35
N LYS A 113 -16.00 -16.56 8.47
CA LYS A 113 -14.55 -16.76 8.60
C LYS A 113 -14.16 -17.41 9.92
N VAL A 114 -14.81 -17.02 11.02
CA VAL A 114 -14.62 -17.66 12.32
C VAL A 114 -15.04 -19.12 12.28
N ASP A 115 -16.16 -19.44 11.64
CA ASP A 115 -16.66 -20.80 11.51
C ASP A 115 -15.73 -21.66 10.65
N TYR A 116 -15.17 -21.11 9.56
CA TYR A 116 -14.10 -21.76 8.80
C TYR A 116 -12.91 -22.13 9.71
N CYS A 117 -12.41 -21.19 10.52
CA CYS A 117 -11.29 -21.47 11.42
C CYS A 117 -11.63 -22.60 12.41
N LYS A 118 -12.85 -22.60 12.97
CA LYS A 118 -13.32 -23.68 13.86
C LYS A 118 -13.35 -25.03 13.15
N TRP A 119 -13.89 -25.08 11.93
CA TRP A 119 -13.94 -26.30 11.12
C TRP A 119 -12.54 -26.82 10.81
N ARG A 120 -11.61 -25.93 10.44
CA ARG A 120 -10.22 -26.29 10.17
C ARG A 120 -9.52 -26.90 11.39
N MET A 121 -9.70 -26.31 12.57
CA MET A 121 -9.16 -26.87 13.82
C MET A 121 -9.77 -28.24 14.14
N SER A 122 -11.07 -28.41 13.87
CA SER A 122 -11.80 -29.66 14.11
C SER A 122 -11.36 -30.77 13.17
N GLU A 123 -11.18 -30.46 11.88
CA GLU A 123 -10.66 -31.38 10.85
C GLU A 123 -9.28 -31.93 11.24
N LEU A 124 -8.40 -31.05 11.74
CA LEU A 124 -7.06 -31.40 12.19
C LEU A 124 -7.02 -32.02 13.60
N LYS A 125 -8.17 -32.18 14.25
CA LYS A 125 -8.31 -32.70 15.62
C LYS A 125 -7.48 -31.92 16.66
N LEU A 126 -7.39 -30.60 16.49
CA LEU A 126 -6.64 -29.71 17.37
C LEU A 126 -7.54 -29.11 18.45
N ASN A 127 -6.93 -28.73 19.58
CA ASN A 127 -7.66 -28.08 20.68
C ASN A 127 -8.04 -26.63 20.31
N PRO A 128 -9.33 -26.28 20.22
CA PRO A 128 -9.76 -24.92 19.85
C PRO A 128 -9.52 -23.88 20.94
N HIS A 129 -9.16 -24.28 22.16
CA HIS A 129 -8.83 -23.38 23.27
C HIS A 129 -7.33 -23.06 23.36
N ASP A 130 -6.51 -23.65 22.48
CA ASP A 130 -5.09 -23.32 22.38
C ASP A 130 -4.89 -22.09 21.47
N GLY A 131 -4.30 -21.02 22.01
CA GLY A 131 -4.05 -19.78 21.29
C GLY A 131 -3.10 -19.95 20.09
N LEU A 132 -2.16 -20.89 20.14
CA LEU A 132 -1.30 -21.18 18.99
C LEU A 132 -2.09 -21.83 17.85
N VAL A 133 -3.01 -22.74 18.20
CA VAL A 133 -3.91 -23.39 17.23
C VAL A 133 -4.87 -22.37 16.61
N GLN A 134 -5.41 -21.44 17.40
CA GLN A 134 -6.25 -20.35 16.91
C GLN A 134 -5.48 -19.45 15.92
N ASN A 135 -4.26 -19.04 16.29
CA ASN A 135 -3.41 -18.22 15.43
C ASN A 135 -3.05 -18.95 14.13
N MET A 136 -2.76 -20.25 14.20
CA MET A 136 -2.52 -21.07 13.01
C MET A 136 -3.74 -21.10 12.08
N ALA A 137 -4.94 -21.34 12.62
CA ALA A 137 -6.16 -21.39 11.82
C ALA A 137 -6.49 -20.04 11.15
N ILE A 138 -6.24 -18.93 11.85
CA ILE A 138 -6.38 -17.57 11.29
C ILE A 138 -5.33 -17.33 10.21
N PHE A 139 -4.07 -17.70 10.45
CA PHE A 139 -3.00 -17.54 9.48
C PHE A 139 -3.29 -18.35 8.22
N SER A 140 -3.69 -19.62 8.34
CA SER A 140 -4.09 -20.45 7.20
C SER A 140 -5.24 -19.81 6.41
N LEU A 141 -6.27 -19.27 7.07
CA LEU A 141 -7.35 -18.56 6.37
C LEU A 141 -6.84 -17.35 5.56
N LEU A 142 -5.85 -16.63 6.08
CA LEU A 142 -5.30 -15.42 5.45
C LEU A 142 -4.28 -15.72 4.35
N THR A 143 -3.57 -16.86 4.44
CA THR A 143 -2.48 -17.21 3.52
C THR A 143 -2.83 -18.28 2.50
N ASP A 144 -3.79 -19.16 2.77
CA ASP A 144 -4.19 -20.16 1.80
C ASP A 144 -4.88 -19.47 0.61
N THR A 145 -4.36 -19.70 -0.59
CA THR A 145 -5.04 -19.34 -1.84
C THR A 145 -6.38 -20.08 -1.86
N LEU A 146 -7.48 -19.36 -1.64
CA LEU A 146 -8.82 -19.90 -1.47
C LEU A 146 -9.30 -20.66 -2.72
N ASN A 147 -8.92 -21.93 -2.88
CA ASN A 147 -9.64 -22.88 -3.72
C ASN A 147 -10.74 -23.53 -2.89
N VAL A 148 -11.83 -22.80 -2.65
CA VAL A 148 -12.99 -23.33 -1.91
C VAL A 148 -13.78 -24.24 -2.85
N ARG A 149 -13.71 -25.55 -2.63
CA ARG A 149 -14.77 -26.46 -3.11
C ARG A 149 -15.89 -26.44 -2.10
N GLN A 150 -16.92 -25.63 -2.34
CA GLN A 150 -18.17 -25.71 -1.62
C GLN A 150 -18.85 -27.05 -1.94
N LEU A 151 -19.18 -27.83 -0.90
CA LEU A 151 -20.02 -29.01 -1.06
C LEU A 151 -21.48 -28.54 -1.17
N GLY A 152 -21.95 -28.38 -2.39
CA GLY A 152 -23.33 -27.97 -2.70
C GLY A 152 -23.36 -26.83 -3.71
N ASN A 153 -23.55 -27.21 -4.98
CA ASN A 153 -23.80 -26.38 -6.16
C ASN A 153 -24.29 -24.94 -5.90
N ILE A 154 -23.42 -23.94 -6.10
CA ILE A 154 -23.49 -22.86 -7.10
C ILE A 154 -22.19 -22.05 -6.95
N LYS A 155 -21.46 -21.86 -8.05
CA LYS A 155 -20.20 -21.11 -8.08
C LYS A 155 -20.48 -19.62 -7.97
N GLU A 156 -20.22 -19.02 -6.81
CA GLU A 156 -19.94 -17.58 -6.73
C GLU A 156 -18.51 -17.38 -6.27
N ASN A 157 -17.70 -16.83 -7.16
CA ASN A 157 -16.34 -16.41 -6.87
C ASN A 157 -16.40 -15.21 -5.93
N ILE A 158 -16.22 -15.46 -4.63
CA ILE A 158 -15.95 -14.39 -3.69
C ILE A 158 -14.46 -14.08 -3.83
N THR A 159 -14.12 -13.16 -4.72
CA THR A 159 -12.78 -12.59 -4.85
C THR A 159 -12.41 -11.94 -3.52
N GLY A 160 -11.49 -12.57 -2.80
CA GLY A 160 -10.74 -11.94 -1.73
C GLY A 160 -9.77 -10.92 -2.33
N SER A 161 -10.27 -9.74 -2.65
CA SER A 161 -9.44 -8.56 -2.72
C SER A 161 -9.61 -7.80 -1.41
N LEU A 162 -8.48 -7.46 -0.79
CA LEU A 162 -8.41 -6.52 0.32
C LEU A 162 -9.12 -5.21 -0.03
#